data_AF-A0A8S9H4K4-F1
#
_entry.id   AF-A0A8S9H4K4-F1
#
_cell.length_a   1.000
_cell.length_b   1.000
_cell.length_c   1.000
_cell.angle_alpha   90.00
_cell.angle_beta   90.00
_cell.angle_gamma   90.00
#
_symmetry.space_group_name_H-M   'P 1'
#
loop_
_entity.id
_entity.type
_entity.pdbx_description
1 polymer ?
#
loop_
_entity_poly.entity_id
_entity_poly.type
_entity_poly.pdbx_seq_one_letter_code
_entity_poly.pdbx_strand_id
1 'polypeptide(L)' 'ATQTVIFHLCKQTNNLIHNQISITASAVFQGIDRDMRNIISARRHSKQFSSIMPLWLRYISLCL' A
#
# COMPACT_ATOMS: atom_id res chain seq x y z
N ALA A 1 -8.76 -1.07 -2.45
CA ALA A 1 -7.98 -0.27 -1.48
C ALA A 1 -8.07 -0.83 -0.05
N THR A 2 -9.28 -1.03 0.49
CA THR A 2 -9.51 -1.48 1.88
C THR A 2 -8.86 -2.82 2.23
N GLN A 3 -8.90 -3.80 1.33
CA GLN A 3 -8.34 -5.14 1.57
C GLN A 3 -6.81 -5.12 1.77
N THR A 4 -6.09 -4.25 1.05
CA THR A 4 -4.62 -4.09 1.18
C THR A 4 -4.24 -3.47 2.52
N VAL A 5 -5.02 -2.49 2.99
CA VAL A 5 -4.82 -1.84 4.29
C VAL A 5 -5.11 -2.83 5.42
N ILE A 6 -6.21 -3.59 5.33
CA ILE A 6 -6.55 -4.64 6.31
C ILE A 6 -5.46 -5.72 6.34
N PHE A 7 -4.95 -6.14 5.18
CA PHE A 7 -3.88 -7.13 5.11
C PHE A 7 -2.59 -6.63 5.78
N HIS A 8 -2.14 -5.41 5.47
CA HIS A 8 -0.95 -4.83 6.10
C HIS A 8 -1.13 -4.57 7.59
N LEU A 9 -2.34 -4.17 8.03
CA LEU A 9 -2.66 -3.98 9.44
C LEU A 9 -2.65 -5.30 10.21
N CYS A 10 -3.31 -6.34 9.70
CA CYS A 10 -3.28 -7.69 10.28
C CYS A 10 -1.87 -8.30 10.28
N LYS A 11 -1.07 -7.99 9.25
CA LYS A 11 0.34 -8.42 9.16
C LYS A 11 1.22 -7.70 10.19
N GLN A 12 0.96 -6.42 10.46
CA GLN A 12 1.60 -5.62 11.52
C GLN A 12 1.28 -6.19 12.90
N THR A 13 0.00 -6.41 13.22
CA THR A 13 -0.39 -7.01 14.51
C THR A 13 0.17 -8.42 14.69
N ASN A 14 0.20 -9.25 13.65
CA ASN A 14 0.84 -10.56 13.73
C ASN A 14 2.36 -10.49 13.95
N ASN A 15 3.07 -9.57 13.31
CA ASN A 15 4.51 -9.39 13.54
C ASN A 15 4.82 -8.85 14.94
N LEU A 16 3.98 -7.98 15.48
CA LEU A 16 4.13 -7.46 16.83
C LEU A 16 3.95 -8.55 17.88
N ILE A 17 2.95 -9.42 17.69
CA ILE A 17 2.62 -10.51 18.63
C ILE A 17 3.65 -11.65 18.55
N HIS A 18 4.11 -12.03 17.35
CA HIS A 18 5.00 -13.18 17.18
C HIS A 18 6.50 -12.84 17.19
N ASN A 19 6.91 -11.69 16.66
CA ASN A 19 8.33 -11.35 16.53
C ASN A 19 8.77 -10.21 17.47
N GLN A 20 7.84 -9.54 18.17
CA GLN A 20 8.12 -8.32 18.96
C GLN A 20 8.81 -7.20 18.15
N ILE A 21 8.75 -7.27 16.82
CA ILE A 21 9.36 -6.30 15.92
C ILE A 21 8.25 -5.34 15.50
N SER A 22 8.30 -4.10 15.99
CA SER A 22 7.47 -3.02 15.47
C SER A 22 8.09 -2.53 14.16
N ILE A 23 7.44 -2.85 13.04
CA ILE A 23 7.82 -2.25 11.76
C ILE A 23 7.40 -0.77 11.83
N THR A 24 8.31 0.16 11.56
CA THR A 24 8.00 1.59 11.60
C THR A 24 6.87 1.90 10.61
N ALA A 25 5.93 2.77 10.98
CA ALA A 25 4.79 3.14 10.13
C ALA A 25 5.23 3.58 8.71
N SER A 26 6.39 4.23 8.59
CA SER A 26 7.00 4.59 7.30
C SER A 26 7.30 3.38 6.41
N ALA A 27 7.86 2.30 6.96
CA ALA A 27 8.17 1.09 6.21
C ALA A 27 6.90 0.32 5.77
N VAL A 28 5.83 0.36 6.59
CA VAL A 28 4.52 -0.17 6.16
C VAL A 28 3.92 0.67 5.05
N PHE A 29 4.00 2.00 5.16
CA PHE A 29 3.45 2.89 4.14
C PHE A 29 4.16 2.71 2.80
N GLN A 30 5.49 2.53 2.81
CA GLN A 30 6.25 2.17 1.61
C GLN A 30 5.87 0.80 1.06
N GLY A 31 5.60 -0.19 1.91
CA GLY A 31 5.10 -1.50 1.49
C GLY A 31 3.73 -1.41 0.81
N ILE A 32 2.81 -0.63 1.39
CA ILE A 32 1.48 -0.38 0.83
C ILE A 32 1.56 0.38 -0.50
N ASP A 33 2.41 1.41 -0.61
CA ASP A 33 2.63 2.13 -1.88
C ASP A 33 3.13 1.18 -2.97
N ARG A 34 4.12 0.33 -2.66
CA ARG A 34 4.66 -0.65 -3.61
C ARG A 34 3.60 -1.64 -4.07
N ASP A 35 2.80 -2.19 -3.13
CA ASP A 35 1.73 -3.13 -3.45
C ASP A 35 0.62 -2.46 -4.28
N MET A 36 0.23 -1.24 -3.93
CA MET A 36 -0.76 -0.46 -4.68
C MET A 36 -0.28 -0.15 -6.09
N ARG A 37 0.96 0.31 -6.27
CA ARG A 37 1.55 0.50 -7.61
C ARG A 37 1.58 -0.78 -8.41
N ASN A 38 1.89 -1.92 -7.78
CA ASN A 38 1.94 -3.21 -8.45
C ASN A 38 0.54 -3.66 -8.90
N ILE A 39 -0.48 -3.51 -8.03
CA ILE A 39 -1.88 -3.81 -8.35
C ILE A 39 -2.40 -2.90 -9.47
N ILE A 40 -2.13 -1.60 -9.40
CA ILE A 40 -2.55 -0.63 -10.43
C ILE A 40 -1.83 -0.93 -11.74
N SER A 41 -0.53 -1.26 -11.70
CA SER A 41 0.24 -1.62 -12.90
C SER A 41 -0.25 -2.91 -13.54
N ALA A 42 -0.54 -3.94 -12.74
CA ALA A 42 -1.13 -5.20 -13.20
C ALA A 42 -2.52 -5.00 -13.85
N ARG A 43 -3.24 -3.96 -13.43
CA ARG A 43 -4.57 -3.60 -13.95
C ARG A 43 -4.55 -2.40 -14.90
N ARG A 44 -3.37 -1.93 -15.35
CA ARG A 44 -3.20 -0.72 -16.17
C ARG A 44 -3.96 -0.77 -17.49
N HIS A 45 -4.17 -1.96 -18.05
CA HIS A 45 -4.96 -2.16 -19.27
C HIS A 45 -6.46 -1.89 -19.10
N SER A 46 -6.96 -1.82 -17.86
CA SER A 46 -8.34 -1.42 -17.59
C SER A 46 -8.44 0.10 -17.52
N LYS A 47 -9.32 0.68 -18.35
CA LYS A 47 -9.53 2.14 -18.45
C LYS A 47 -9.80 2.82 -17.11
N GLN A 48 -10.40 2.09 -16.15
CA GLN A 48 -10.66 2.59 -14.80
C GLN A 48 -9.37 2.84 -14.00
N PHE A 49 -8.34 2.01 -14.17
CA PHE A 49 -7.09 2.11 -13.41
C PHE A 49 -6.07 3.07 -14.02
N SER A 50 -6.18 3.35 -15.32
CA SER A 50 -5.35 4.37 -15.98
C SER A 50 -5.58 5.78 -15.40
N SER A 51 -6.79 6.09 -14.93
CA SER A 51 -7.13 7.37 -14.29
C SER A 51 -6.70 7.40 -12.80
N ILE A 52 -6.67 6.24 -12.15
CA ILE A 52 -6.32 6.10 -10.73
C ILE A 52 -4.80 6.20 -10.51
N MET A 53 -3.99 5.73 -11.45
CA MET A 53 -2.52 5.79 -11.37
C MET A 53 -1.97 7.23 -11.15
N PRO A 54 -2.35 8.25 -11.94
CA PRO A 54 -1.88 9.62 -11.71
C PRO A 54 -2.42 10.23 -10.41
N LEU A 55 -3.64 9.88 -9.99
CA LEU A 55 -4.18 10.31 -8.69
C LEU A 55 -3.39 9.71 -7.51
N TRP A 56 -2.99 8.44 -7.62
CA TRP A 56 -2.16 7.77 -6.62
C TRP A 56 -0.76 8.39 -6.50
N LEU A 57 -0.11 8.68 -7.64
CA LEU A 57 1.18 9.36 -7.66
C LEU A 57 1.11 10.74 -7.02
N ARG A 58 0.02 11.48 -7.26
CA ARG A 58 -0.20 12.81 -6.68
C ARG A 58 -0.43 12.74 -5.16
N TYR A 59 -1.17 11.74 -4.68
CA TYR A 59 -1.45 11.57 -3.26
C TYR A 59 -0.19 11.20 -2.47
N ILE A 60 0.62 10.26 -2.99
CA ILE A 60 1.83 9.82 -2.28
C ILE A 60 2.87 10.94 -2.20
N SER A 61 2.99 11.76 -3.25
CA SER A 61 3.94 12.88 -3.30
C SER A 61 3.54 14.05 -2.40
N LEU A 62 2.31 14.04 -1.86
CA LEU A 62 1.79 15.02 -0.90
C LEU A 62 1.91 14.54 0.55
N CYS A 63 2.09 13.22 0.76
CA CYS A 63 2.29 12.61 2.08
C CYS A 63 3.78 12.46 2.44
N LEU A 64 4.70 12.74 1.51
CA LEU A 64 6.16 12.79 1.67
C LEU A 64 6.60 14.26 1.76
#